data_AF-A0A972MM51-F1
#
_entry.id   AF-A0A972MM51-F1
#
_cell.length_a   1.000
_cell.length_b   1.000
_cell.length_c   1.000
_cell.angle_alpha   90.00
_cell.angle_beta   90.00
_cell.angle_gamma   90.00
#
_symmetry.space_group_name_H-M   'P 1'
#
loop_
_entity.id
_entity.type
_entity.pdbx_description
1 polymer ?
#
loop_
_entity_poly.entity_id
_entity_poly.type
_entity_poly.pdbx_seq_one_letter_code
_entity_poly.pdbx_strand_id
1 'polypeptide(L)'
;MQKLYRDLTDSFRRGRGAISPLTFKRVTSRLNHESEVALMLLQASGYPIEESGDIYILKTYSTDYRNQKFCIVDIETNGSKPDNSQVIEIGAVMLQNGRIIDRFESLIRCDYVPDYITKITGITTDILRDAPTDRDVFQKFRLFLEDSIFVAHNVNFDFNFLDSSFQKFGLGSIGNFNICSIKLAKKTIEAERYGLAHLNNLLNLGVDTHHRAYSDALTTAKLLKIILKKIPEDIETADELVRFSLT
;
A
#
# COMPACT_ATOMS: atom_id res chain seq x y z
N MET A 1 -10.64 -2.64 12.51
CA MET A 1 -9.18 -2.43 12.56
C MET A 1 -8.75 -1.02 12.17
N GLN A 2 -9.15 -0.44 11.03
CA GLN A 2 -8.65 0.87 10.58
C GLN A 2 -8.75 2.04 11.59
N LYS A 3 -9.80 2.07 12.43
CA LYS A 3 -9.90 3.05 13.53
C LYS A 3 -8.78 2.89 14.56
N LEU A 4 -8.40 1.65 14.89
CA LEU A 4 -7.30 1.38 15.84
C LEU A 4 -5.98 1.93 15.32
N TYR A 5 -5.64 1.68 14.06
CA TYR A 5 -4.40 2.21 13.47
C TYR A 5 -4.34 3.74 13.52
N ARG A 6 -5.46 4.42 13.25
CA ARG A 6 -5.56 5.88 13.40
C ARG A 6 -5.38 6.33 14.85
N ASP A 7 -6.15 5.76 15.78
CA ASP A 7 -6.10 6.11 17.21
C ASP A 7 -4.65 5.91 17.77
N LEU A 8 -3.95 4.88 17.30
CA LEU A 8 -2.58 4.57 17.66
C LEU A 8 -1.58 5.55 17.04
N THR A 9 -1.67 5.81 15.74
CA THR A 9 -0.81 6.79 15.05
C THR A 9 -0.95 8.20 15.64
N ASP A 10 -2.16 8.61 15.99
CA ASP A 10 -2.40 9.90 16.65
C ASP A 10 -1.81 9.96 18.06
N SER A 11 -1.77 8.81 18.76
CA SER A 11 -1.11 8.72 20.06
C SER A 11 0.41 8.82 19.92
N PHE A 12 1.00 8.16 18.93
CA PHE A 12 2.43 8.30 18.62
C PHE A 12 2.80 9.73 18.24
N ARG A 13 2.05 10.38 17.33
CA ARG A 13 2.32 11.77 16.92
C ARG A 13 2.25 12.74 18.10
N ARG A 14 1.28 12.58 19.01
CA ARG A 14 1.22 13.38 20.25
C ARG A 14 2.40 13.10 21.19
N GLY A 15 2.88 11.87 21.22
CA GLY A 15 4.05 11.45 21.99
C GLY A 15 5.39 11.66 21.28
N ARG A 16 5.42 12.43 20.17
CA ARG A 16 6.62 12.64 19.34
C ARG A 16 7.31 11.35 18.90
N GLY A 17 6.51 10.40 18.40
CA GLY A 17 6.97 9.13 17.87
C GLY A 17 7.05 8.00 18.89
N ALA A 18 6.81 8.26 20.18
CA ALA A 18 6.88 7.26 21.23
C ALA A 18 5.65 7.26 22.14
N ILE A 19 5.25 6.09 22.65
CA ILE A 19 4.19 5.96 23.65
C ILE A 19 4.59 5.00 24.77
N SER A 20 4.06 5.26 25.97
CA SER A 20 4.25 4.38 27.13
C SER A 20 3.42 3.09 27.04
N PRO A 21 3.78 2.03 27.78
CA PRO A 21 3.01 0.78 27.80
C PRO A 21 1.58 0.96 28.26
N LEU A 22 1.36 1.90 29.19
CA LEU A 22 0.03 2.23 29.68
C LEU A 22 -0.84 2.87 28.58
N THR A 23 -0.24 3.71 27.73
CA THR A 23 -0.91 4.29 26.56
C THR A 23 -1.18 3.24 25.49
N PHE A 24 -0.18 2.39 25.19
CA PHE A 24 -0.32 1.29 24.24
C PHE A 24 -1.47 0.37 24.63
N LYS A 25 -1.44 -0.20 25.84
CA LYS A 25 -2.49 -1.09 26.37
C LYS A 25 -3.88 -0.46 26.32
N ARG A 26 -4.00 0.83 26.64
CA ARG A 26 -5.28 1.55 26.57
C ARG A 26 -5.82 1.58 25.13
N VAL A 27 -4.98 1.93 24.15
CA VAL A 27 -5.40 2.05 22.74
C VAL A 27 -5.67 0.67 22.13
N THR A 28 -4.84 -0.32 22.43
CA THR A 28 -4.94 -1.69 21.89
C THR A 28 -5.91 -2.59 22.64
N SER A 29 -6.52 -2.13 23.74
CA SER A 29 -7.52 -2.88 24.53
C SER A 29 -8.64 -3.51 23.68
N ARG A 30 -9.02 -2.87 22.56
CA ARG A 30 -10.03 -3.38 21.61
C ARG A 30 -9.61 -4.67 20.88
N LEU A 31 -8.32 -4.99 20.84
CA LEU A 31 -7.81 -6.25 20.30
C LEU A 31 -8.08 -7.42 21.24
N ASN A 32 -8.35 -7.16 22.52
CA ASN A 32 -8.66 -8.17 23.53
C ASN A 32 -7.55 -9.24 23.67
N HIS A 33 -6.30 -8.79 23.60
CA HIS A 33 -5.10 -9.59 23.72
C HIS A 33 -4.09 -8.91 24.66
N GLU A 34 -3.18 -9.69 25.24
CA GLU A 34 -2.02 -9.16 25.97
C GLU A 34 -1.13 -8.28 25.07
N SER A 35 -0.39 -7.35 25.68
CA SER A 35 0.37 -6.33 24.94
C SER A 35 1.37 -6.92 23.95
N GLU A 36 2.03 -8.02 24.32
CA GLU A 36 2.97 -8.75 23.45
C GLU A 36 2.28 -9.29 22.20
N VAL A 37 1.15 -9.98 22.37
CA VAL A 37 0.36 -10.51 21.25
C VAL A 37 -0.21 -9.38 20.40
N ALA A 38 -0.67 -8.29 21.03
CA ALA A 38 -1.14 -7.11 20.31
C ALA A 38 -0.03 -6.48 19.44
N LEU A 39 1.19 -6.38 19.96
CA LEU A 39 2.36 -5.90 19.21
C LEU A 39 2.62 -6.79 17.99
N MET A 40 2.67 -8.11 18.19
CA MET A 40 2.91 -9.07 17.11
C MET A 40 1.84 -8.98 16.02
N LEU A 41 0.56 -8.85 16.40
CA LEU A 41 -0.54 -8.68 15.45
C LEU A 41 -0.42 -7.36 14.66
N LEU A 42 0.00 -6.27 15.31
CA LEU A 42 0.23 -5.00 14.63
C LEU A 42 1.40 -5.10 13.64
N GLN A 43 2.52 -5.69 14.03
CA GLN A 43 3.70 -5.88 13.17
C GLN A 43 3.40 -6.82 12.00
N ALA A 44 2.75 -7.96 12.26
CA ALA A 44 2.25 -8.87 11.22
C ALA A 44 1.23 -8.18 10.31
N SER A 45 0.59 -7.10 10.78
CA SER A 45 -0.29 -6.29 9.98
C SER A 45 0.40 -5.27 9.06
N GLY A 46 1.73 -5.18 9.13
CA GLY A 46 2.54 -4.16 8.45
C GLY A 46 2.48 -2.78 9.11
N TYR A 47 1.91 -2.67 10.32
CA TYR A 47 1.92 -1.42 11.07
C TYR A 47 3.36 -1.15 11.57
N PRO A 48 3.95 0.03 11.31
CA PRO A 48 5.38 0.28 11.52
C PRO A 48 5.71 0.61 12.98
N ILE A 49 5.38 -0.31 13.88
CA ILE A 49 5.63 -0.23 15.32
C ILE A 49 6.79 -1.12 15.75
N GLU A 50 7.56 -0.63 16.69
CA GLU A 50 8.65 -1.37 17.33
C GLU A 50 8.63 -1.12 18.84
N GLU A 51 9.15 -2.08 19.61
CA GLU A 51 9.41 -1.95 21.03
C GLU A 51 10.88 -1.58 21.23
N SER A 52 11.16 -0.55 22.03
CA SER A 52 12.51 -0.05 22.28
C SER A 52 12.67 0.20 23.78
N GLY A 53 13.21 -0.77 24.51
CA GLY A 53 13.20 -0.76 25.97
C GLY A 53 11.77 -0.86 26.49
N ASP A 54 11.39 -0.01 27.45
CA ASP A 54 10.06 -0.03 28.05
C ASP A 54 9.02 0.86 27.32
N ILE A 55 9.28 1.23 26.07
CA ILE A 55 8.38 2.07 25.27
C ILE A 55 8.14 1.47 23.89
N TYR A 56 7.05 1.91 23.27
CA TYR A 56 6.77 1.63 21.87
C TYR A 56 7.13 2.85 21.04
N ILE A 57 7.63 2.62 19.82
CA ILE A 57 7.98 3.66 18.86
C ILE A 57 7.27 3.44 17.51
N LEU A 58 6.96 4.53 16.83
CA LEU A 58 6.50 4.54 15.45
C LEU A 58 7.71 4.74 14.53
N LYS A 59 8.16 3.70 13.83
CA LYS A 59 9.37 3.73 13.00
C LYS A 59 9.36 4.86 11.98
N THR A 60 8.20 5.10 11.33
CA THR A 60 8.04 6.13 10.32
C THR A 60 8.18 7.56 10.85
N TYR A 61 8.06 7.77 12.18
CA TYR A 61 8.20 9.09 12.79
C TYR A 61 9.65 9.58 12.83
N SER A 62 10.63 8.67 12.84
CA SER A 62 12.06 9.00 12.88
C SER A 62 12.82 8.55 11.64
N THR A 63 12.23 7.69 10.80
CA THR A 63 12.85 7.20 9.58
C THR A 63 12.78 8.27 8.49
N ASP A 64 13.95 8.69 7.97
CA ASP A 64 14.05 9.51 6.76
C ASP A 64 13.29 8.81 5.62
N TYR A 65 12.34 9.52 4.99
CA TYR A 65 11.50 8.93 3.95
C TYR A 65 12.31 8.41 2.76
N ARG A 66 13.53 8.94 2.54
CA ARG A 66 14.42 8.54 1.44
C ARG A 66 14.92 7.11 1.64
N ASN A 67 15.09 6.69 2.89
CA ASN A 67 15.49 5.34 3.29
C ASN A 67 14.31 4.35 3.39
N GLN A 68 13.08 4.85 3.33
CA GLN A 68 11.87 4.05 3.46
C GLN A 68 11.67 3.15 2.24
N LYS A 69 11.15 1.95 2.49
CA LYS A 69 10.62 1.08 1.45
C LYS A 69 9.21 1.55 1.06
N PHE A 70 8.99 1.75 -0.23
CA PHE A 70 7.67 1.98 -0.83
C PHE A 70 7.28 0.76 -1.65
N CYS A 71 6.18 0.11 -1.32
CA CYS A 71 5.57 -0.91 -2.15
C CYS A 71 4.53 -0.25 -3.04
N ILE A 72 4.86 -0.06 -4.31
CA ILE A 72 3.95 0.49 -5.29
C ILE A 72 3.12 -0.66 -5.83
N VAL A 73 1.80 -0.55 -5.73
CA VAL A 73 0.84 -1.61 -6.00
C VAL A 73 -0.17 -1.11 -7.01
N ASP A 74 -0.57 -2.01 -7.89
CA ASP A 74 -1.73 -1.89 -8.76
C ASP A 74 -2.40 -3.27 -8.83
N ILE A 75 -3.72 -3.29 -9.03
CA ILE A 75 -4.50 -4.53 -9.14
C ILE A 75 -5.47 -4.47 -10.31
N GLU A 76 -5.76 -5.64 -10.87
CA GLU A 76 -6.93 -5.85 -11.71
C GLU A 76 -7.97 -6.68 -10.96
N THR A 77 -9.25 -6.39 -11.20
CA THR A 77 -10.37 -7.06 -10.53
C THR A 77 -11.42 -7.52 -11.54
N ASN A 78 -12.22 -8.53 -11.18
CA ASN A 78 -13.34 -8.97 -12.04
C ASN A 78 -14.62 -8.11 -11.84
N GLY A 79 -14.51 -6.96 -11.19
CA GLY A 79 -15.61 -6.03 -10.91
C GLY A 79 -15.20 -4.89 -9.98
N SER A 80 -16.11 -3.96 -9.70
CA SER A 80 -15.77 -2.65 -9.13
C SER A 80 -15.87 -2.54 -7.60
N LYS A 81 -16.37 -3.57 -6.90
CA LYS A 81 -16.56 -3.55 -5.45
C LYS A 81 -16.00 -4.81 -4.76
N PRO A 82 -15.29 -4.68 -3.63
CA PRO A 82 -14.75 -5.83 -2.90
C PRO A 82 -15.82 -6.80 -2.37
N ASP A 83 -17.04 -6.34 -2.13
CA ASP A 83 -18.11 -7.17 -1.54
C ASP A 83 -18.65 -8.24 -2.49
N ASN A 84 -18.48 -8.04 -3.81
CA ASN A 84 -19.05 -8.92 -4.83
C ASN A 84 -18.07 -9.26 -5.97
N SER A 85 -16.82 -8.83 -5.85
CA SER A 85 -15.77 -9.01 -6.86
C SER A 85 -14.48 -9.43 -6.16
N GLN A 86 -13.53 -9.95 -6.93
CA GLN A 86 -12.21 -10.36 -6.44
C GLN A 86 -11.09 -9.75 -7.28
N VAL A 87 -9.90 -9.73 -6.70
CA VAL A 87 -8.66 -9.44 -7.42
C VAL A 87 -8.32 -10.60 -8.34
N ILE A 88 -7.94 -10.30 -9.57
CA ILE A 88 -7.54 -11.27 -10.60
C ILE A 88 -6.08 -11.11 -11.03
N GLU A 89 -5.45 -9.98 -10.72
CA GLU A 89 -4.02 -9.73 -10.91
C GLU A 89 -3.50 -8.79 -9.82
N ILE A 90 -2.30 -9.04 -9.32
CA ILE A 90 -1.55 -8.10 -8.48
C ILE A 90 -0.21 -7.83 -9.17
N GLY A 91 0.09 -6.54 -9.37
CA GLY A 91 1.39 -6.06 -9.78
C GLY A 91 1.96 -5.15 -8.70
N ALA A 92 3.19 -5.39 -8.30
CA ALA A 92 3.87 -4.51 -7.36
C ALA A 92 5.37 -4.41 -7.59
N VAL A 93 5.93 -3.27 -7.22
CA VAL A 93 7.37 -3.03 -7.19
C VAL A 93 7.78 -2.45 -5.85
N MET A 94 8.86 -2.97 -5.29
CA MET A 94 9.47 -2.45 -4.07
C MET A 94 10.52 -1.41 -4.46
N LEU A 95 10.32 -0.16 -4.05
CA LEU A 95 11.22 0.96 -4.28
C LEU A 95 11.89 1.36 -2.97
N GLN A 96 13.22 1.47 -2.97
CA GLN A 96 13.99 2.01 -1.86
C GLN A 96 15.17 2.82 -2.41
N ASN A 97 15.48 3.96 -1.81
CA ASN A 97 16.59 4.83 -2.25
C ASN A 97 16.56 5.16 -3.76
N GLY A 98 15.36 5.35 -4.31
CA GLY A 98 15.14 5.63 -5.74
C GLY A 98 15.42 4.46 -6.70
N ARG A 99 15.66 3.25 -6.18
CA ARG A 99 15.92 2.03 -6.96
C ARG A 99 14.82 1.00 -6.70
N ILE A 100 14.43 0.28 -7.76
CA ILE A 100 13.56 -0.89 -7.61
C ILE A 100 14.46 -2.01 -7.08
N ILE A 101 14.11 -2.54 -5.92
CA ILE A 101 14.88 -3.59 -5.22
C ILE A 101 14.19 -4.96 -5.29
N ASP A 102 12.89 -4.99 -5.58
CA ASP A 102 12.13 -6.24 -5.72
C ASP A 102 10.84 -6.01 -6.54
N ARG A 103 10.22 -7.10 -7.00
CA ARG A 103 8.95 -7.08 -7.73
C ARG A 103 8.05 -8.26 -7.35
N PHE A 104 6.74 -8.04 -7.45
CA PHE A 104 5.72 -9.06 -7.31
C PHE A 104 4.76 -8.98 -8.49
N GLU A 105 4.47 -10.12 -9.11
CA GLU A 105 3.48 -10.23 -10.19
C GLU A 105 2.80 -11.58 -10.06
N SER A 106 1.47 -11.58 -9.99
CA SER A 106 0.70 -12.81 -9.98
C SER A 106 -0.70 -12.59 -10.52
N LEU A 107 -1.12 -13.48 -11.42
CA LEU A 107 -2.53 -13.72 -11.67
C LEU A 107 -3.15 -14.47 -10.49
N ILE A 108 -4.48 -14.37 -10.35
CA ILE A 108 -5.25 -15.05 -9.31
C ILE A 108 -6.39 -15.80 -9.96
N ARG A 109 -6.55 -17.08 -9.56
CA ARG A 109 -7.61 -17.93 -10.09
C ARG A 109 -8.98 -17.31 -9.88
N CYS A 110 -9.75 -17.21 -10.96
CA CYS A 110 -11.11 -16.69 -10.95
C CYS A 110 -11.99 -17.48 -11.92
N ASP A 111 -13.16 -17.89 -11.45
CA ASP A 111 -14.09 -18.72 -12.22
C ASP A 111 -14.85 -17.92 -13.29
N TYR A 112 -14.88 -16.59 -13.19
CA TYR A 112 -15.59 -15.74 -14.13
C TYR A 112 -15.02 -14.32 -14.19
N VAL A 113 -14.69 -13.87 -15.40
CA VAL A 113 -14.29 -12.50 -15.72
C VAL A 113 -15.30 -11.95 -16.74
N PRO A 114 -16.01 -10.85 -16.44
CA PRO A 114 -16.93 -10.24 -17.38
C PRO A 114 -16.24 -9.73 -18.65
N ASP A 115 -16.92 -9.80 -19.79
CA ASP A 115 -16.37 -9.35 -21.09
C ASP A 115 -15.87 -7.90 -21.08
N TYR A 116 -16.52 -7.01 -20.32
CA TYR A 116 -16.10 -5.62 -20.24
C TYR A 116 -14.76 -5.45 -19.50
N ILE A 117 -14.45 -6.31 -18.53
CA ILE A 117 -13.15 -6.36 -17.86
C ILE A 117 -12.11 -6.94 -18.82
N THR A 118 -12.43 -8.07 -19.46
CA THR A 118 -11.55 -8.71 -20.46
C THR A 118 -11.13 -7.76 -21.57
N LYS A 119 -12.04 -6.89 -22.05
CA LYS A 119 -11.75 -5.87 -23.06
C LYS A 119 -10.76 -4.79 -22.60
N ILE A 120 -10.70 -4.54 -21.30
CA ILE A 120 -9.82 -3.52 -20.71
C ILE A 120 -8.46 -4.13 -20.40
N THR A 121 -8.43 -5.25 -19.69
CA THR A 121 -7.21 -5.85 -19.11
C THR A 121 -6.57 -6.90 -20.01
N GLY A 122 -7.33 -7.45 -20.96
CA GLY A 122 -6.93 -8.62 -21.75
C GLY A 122 -6.95 -9.94 -20.98
N ILE A 123 -7.34 -9.94 -19.70
CA ILE A 123 -7.36 -11.14 -18.85
C ILE A 123 -8.66 -11.91 -19.08
N THR A 124 -8.56 -13.15 -19.58
CA THR A 124 -9.70 -14.03 -19.79
C THR A 124 -9.85 -15.05 -18.66
N THR A 125 -11.06 -15.58 -18.47
CA THR A 125 -11.31 -16.70 -17.53
C THR A 125 -10.45 -17.92 -17.83
N ASP A 126 -10.14 -18.20 -19.10
CA ASP A 126 -9.31 -19.35 -19.48
C ASP A 126 -7.87 -19.20 -18.96
N ILE A 127 -7.28 -18.00 -19.03
CA ILE A 127 -5.93 -17.73 -18.50
C ILE A 127 -5.90 -17.89 -16.97
N LEU A 128 -7.00 -17.55 -16.29
CA LEU A 128 -7.08 -17.61 -14.83
C LEU A 128 -7.38 -19.01 -14.28
N ARG A 129 -7.84 -19.97 -15.11
CA ARG A 129 -8.20 -21.32 -14.63
C ARG A 129 -7.04 -22.03 -13.94
N ASP A 130 -5.84 -21.87 -14.49
CA ASP A 130 -4.60 -22.50 -14.00
C ASP A 130 -3.75 -21.55 -13.13
N ALA A 131 -4.25 -20.35 -12.83
CA ALA A 131 -3.56 -19.40 -11.97
C ALA A 131 -3.52 -19.89 -10.50
N PRO A 132 -2.58 -19.38 -9.68
CA PRO A 132 -2.52 -19.69 -8.25
C PRO A 132 -3.81 -19.31 -7.50
N THR A 133 -4.05 -19.95 -6.36
CA THR A 133 -5.22 -19.64 -5.53
C THR A 133 -5.10 -18.25 -4.90
N ASP A 134 -6.24 -17.60 -4.67
CA ASP A 134 -6.34 -16.33 -3.97
C ASP A 134 -5.57 -16.36 -2.64
N ARG A 135 -5.83 -17.37 -1.80
CA ARG A 135 -5.16 -17.54 -0.51
C ARG A 135 -3.63 -17.57 -0.63
N ASP A 136 -3.08 -18.36 -1.55
CA ASP A 136 -1.62 -18.51 -1.70
C ASP A 136 -0.98 -17.19 -2.16
N VAL A 137 -1.63 -16.48 -3.07
CA VAL A 137 -1.15 -15.19 -3.59
C VAL A 137 -1.16 -14.14 -2.50
N PHE A 138 -2.26 -14.02 -1.74
CA PHE A 138 -2.35 -13.01 -0.68
C PHE A 138 -1.40 -13.28 0.49
N GLN A 139 -1.13 -14.55 0.81
CA GLN A 139 -0.10 -14.90 1.80
C GLN A 139 1.29 -14.44 1.35
N LYS A 140 1.67 -14.74 0.10
CA LYS A 140 2.96 -14.29 -0.46
C LYS A 140 3.03 -12.78 -0.57
N PHE A 141 1.94 -12.13 -1.00
CA PHE A 141 1.88 -10.68 -1.13
C PHE A 141 1.97 -9.97 0.22
N ARG A 142 1.36 -10.52 1.28
CA ARG A 142 1.51 -10.00 2.65
C ARG A 142 2.96 -10.02 3.12
N LEU A 143 3.69 -11.11 2.83
CA LEU A 143 5.11 -11.21 3.14
C LEU A 143 5.94 -10.21 2.32
N PHE A 144 5.60 -10.00 1.05
CA PHE A 144 6.25 -9.01 0.19
C PHE A 144 6.03 -7.56 0.68
N LEU A 145 4.82 -7.26 1.19
CA LEU A 145 4.44 -5.92 1.63
C LEU A 145 5.17 -5.47 2.89
N GLU A 146 5.51 -6.40 3.80
CA GLU A 146 6.19 -6.12 5.08
C GLU A 146 5.59 -4.89 5.81
N ASP A 147 6.44 -4.01 6.35
CA ASP A 147 6.11 -2.71 6.92
C ASP A 147 6.35 -1.54 5.95
N SER A 148 6.46 -1.82 4.64
CA SER A 148 6.65 -0.79 3.62
C SER A 148 5.47 0.19 3.56
N ILE A 149 5.70 1.38 2.99
CA ILE A 149 4.60 2.31 2.67
C ILE A 149 3.89 1.78 1.43
N PHE A 150 2.60 1.49 1.57
CA PHE A 150 1.72 1.11 0.48
C PHE A 150 1.44 2.32 -0.43
N VAL A 151 1.75 2.24 -1.71
CA VAL A 151 1.52 3.32 -2.67
C VAL A 151 0.70 2.80 -3.83
N ALA A 152 -0.34 3.53 -4.22
CA ALA A 152 -1.11 3.21 -5.43
C ALA A 152 -1.64 4.48 -6.10
N HIS A 153 -1.97 4.36 -7.38
CA HIS A 153 -2.49 5.47 -8.18
C HIS A 153 -4.02 5.50 -8.10
N ASN A 154 -4.53 6.25 -7.12
CA ASN A 154 -5.90 6.13 -6.55
C ASN A 154 -6.01 5.08 -5.44
N VAL A 155 -5.15 5.23 -4.42
CA VAL A 155 -4.92 4.26 -3.34
C VAL A 155 -6.16 3.61 -2.70
N ASN A 156 -7.29 4.32 -2.64
CA ASN A 156 -8.50 3.79 -2.00
C ASN A 156 -9.04 2.55 -2.71
N PHE A 157 -8.89 2.44 -4.03
CA PHE A 157 -9.42 1.29 -4.76
C PHE A 157 -8.62 0.02 -4.40
N ASP A 158 -7.32 0.04 -4.69
CA ASP A 158 -6.41 -1.07 -4.46
C ASP A 158 -6.36 -1.48 -2.99
N PHE A 159 -6.22 -0.49 -2.10
CA PHE A 159 -6.13 -0.73 -0.66
C PHE A 159 -7.37 -1.43 -0.12
N ASN A 160 -8.57 -1.02 -0.53
CA ASN A 160 -9.80 -1.62 0.00
C ASN A 160 -10.03 -3.05 -0.53
N PHE A 161 -9.69 -3.33 -1.79
CA PHE A 161 -9.75 -4.69 -2.33
C PHE A 161 -8.77 -5.61 -1.62
N LEU A 162 -7.54 -5.15 -1.40
CA LEU A 162 -6.51 -5.94 -0.72
C LEU A 162 -6.80 -6.11 0.78
N ASP A 163 -7.28 -5.07 1.47
CA ASP A 163 -7.66 -5.15 2.89
C ASP A 163 -8.85 -6.09 3.11
N SER A 164 -9.85 -6.07 2.21
CA SER A 164 -10.95 -7.03 2.22
C SER A 164 -10.46 -8.47 2.00
N SER A 165 -9.58 -8.67 1.02
CA SER A 165 -9.01 -9.98 0.71
C SER A 165 -8.17 -10.53 1.87
N PHE A 166 -7.32 -9.71 2.49
CA PHE A 166 -6.54 -10.13 3.65
C PHE A 166 -7.45 -10.52 4.83
N GLN A 167 -8.53 -9.78 5.09
CA GLN A 167 -9.50 -10.14 6.12
C GLN A 167 -10.22 -11.46 5.80
N LYS A 168 -10.62 -11.68 4.54
CA LYS A 168 -11.25 -12.94 4.07
C LYS A 168 -10.39 -14.16 4.37
N PHE A 169 -9.06 -14.05 4.26
CA PHE A 169 -8.13 -15.17 4.50
C PHE A 169 -7.48 -15.18 5.90
N GLY A 170 -7.91 -14.30 6.81
CA GLY A 170 -7.36 -14.24 8.17
C GLY A 170 -5.92 -13.71 8.24
N LEU A 171 -5.51 -12.87 7.29
CA LEU A 171 -4.16 -12.25 7.23
C LEU A 171 -4.09 -10.89 7.95
N GLY A 172 -5.14 -10.56 8.71
CA GLY A 172 -5.32 -9.27 9.37
C GLY A 172 -5.64 -8.14 8.39
N SER A 173 -5.99 -6.97 8.91
CA SER A 173 -6.13 -5.77 8.07
C SER A 173 -4.76 -5.23 7.63
N ILE A 174 -4.74 -4.38 6.62
CA ILE A 174 -3.55 -3.62 6.24
C ILE A 174 -3.33 -2.50 7.26
N GLY A 175 -2.26 -2.63 8.04
CA GLY A 175 -1.76 -1.63 8.98
C GLY A 175 -0.65 -0.74 8.40
N ASN A 176 -0.17 -1.05 7.19
CA ASN A 176 0.80 -0.23 6.47
C ASN A 176 0.30 1.20 6.30
N PHE A 177 1.22 2.16 6.42
CA PHE A 177 0.92 3.53 6.01
C PHE A 177 0.73 3.55 4.50
N ASN A 178 -0.18 4.39 4.01
CA ASN A 178 -0.49 4.46 2.59
C ASN A 178 -0.39 5.87 2.03
N ILE A 179 -0.07 5.94 0.74
CA ILE A 179 0.06 7.19 -0.04
C ILE A 179 -0.68 7.02 -1.37
N CYS A 180 -1.45 8.04 -1.73
CA CYS A 180 -2.03 8.16 -3.07
C CYS A 180 -1.11 8.98 -3.96
N SER A 181 -0.59 8.37 -5.03
CA SER A 181 0.32 9.08 -5.95
C SER A 181 -0.35 10.25 -6.66
N ILE A 182 -1.67 10.20 -6.90
CA ILE A 182 -2.45 11.33 -7.43
C ILE A 182 -2.39 12.54 -6.48
N LYS A 183 -2.54 12.32 -5.17
CA LYS A 183 -2.54 13.42 -4.19
C LYS A 183 -1.17 14.09 -4.13
N LEU A 184 -0.10 13.29 -4.11
CA LEU A 184 1.25 13.85 -4.17
C LEU A 184 1.54 14.53 -5.52
N ALA A 185 1.10 13.96 -6.64
CA ALA A 185 1.29 14.53 -7.96
C ALA A 185 0.66 15.94 -8.04
N LYS A 186 -0.57 16.12 -7.54
CA LYS A 186 -1.24 17.43 -7.48
C LYS A 186 -0.47 18.52 -6.73
N LYS A 187 0.40 18.13 -5.79
CA LYS A 187 1.20 19.07 -4.99
C LYS A 187 2.57 19.37 -5.60
N THR A 188 3.04 18.53 -6.52
CA THR A 188 4.44 18.53 -6.98
C THR A 188 4.58 18.68 -8.50
N ILE A 189 3.50 18.44 -9.25
CA ILE A 189 3.49 18.43 -10.70
C ILE A 189 2.30 19.28 -11.17
N GLU A 190 2.57 20.21 -12.07
CA GLU A 190 1.52 20.97 -12.75
C GLU A 190 1.00 20.15 -13.94
N ALA A 191 -0.28 19.76 -13.90
CA ALA A 191 -0.95 19.01 -14.95
C ALA A 191 -2.45 19.31 -14.98
N GLU A 192 -3.06 19.26 -16.16
CA GLU A 192 -4.51 19.45 -16.33
C GLU A 192 -5.33 18.30 -15.72
N ARG A 193 -4.78 17.09 -15.79
CA ARG A 193 -5.38 15.86 -15.26
C ARG A 193 -4.30 14.96 -14.67
N TYR A 194 -4.68 14.11 -13.73
CA TYR A 194 -3.72 13.32 -12.95
C TYR A 194 -3.90 11.82 -13.11
N GLY A 195 -4.59 11.35 -14.16
CA GLY A 195 -4.66 9.93 -14.47
C GLY A 195 -3.32 9.40 -14.97
N LEU A 196 -3.01 8.14 -14.66
CA LEU A 196 -1.70 7.54 -14.88
C LEU A 196 -1.23 7.64 -16.33
N ALA A 197 -2.10 7.30 -17.30
CA ALA A 197 -1.79 7.40 -18.73
C ALA A 197 -1.43 8.83 -19.16
N HIS A 198 -2.12 9.85 -18.62
CA HIS A 198 -1.79 11.24 -18.94
C HIS A 198 -0.46 11.66 -18.34
N LEU A 199 -0.21 11.33 -17.07
CA LEU A 199 1.07 11.66 -16.41
C LEU A 199 2.25 10.91 -17.04
N ASN A 200 2.04 9.66 -17.48
CA ASN A 200 3.02 8.87 -18.23
C ASN A 200 3.47 9.60 -19.50
N ASN A 201 2.51 10.10 -20.28
CA ASN A 201 2.77 10.86 -21.50
C ASN A 201 3.39 12.24 -21.20
N LEU A 202 2.81 12.99 -20.26
CA LEU A 202 3.26 14.34 -19.90
C LEU A 202 4.73 14.34 -19.43
N LEU A 203 5.12 13.34 -18.64
CA LEU A 203 6.44 13.25 -18.04
C LEU A 203 7.40 12.34 -18.82
N ASN A 204 6.95 11.80 -19.97
CA ASN A 204 7.70 10.85 -20.80
C ASN A 204 8.28 9.68 -19.99
N LEU A 205 7.47 9.02 -19.15
CA LEU A 205 7.98 7.93 -18.29
C LEU A 205 8.33 6.67 -19.10
N GLY A 206 7.80 6.52 -20.32
CA GLY A 206 8.21 5.49 -21.28
C GLY A 206 7.88 4.08 -20.80
N VAL A 207 6.66 3.86 -20.33
CA VAL A 207 6.12 2.53 -20.04
C VAL A 207 4.86 2.36 -20.88
N ASP A 208 4.76 1.25 -21.61
CA ASP A 208 3.54 0.92 -22.34
C ASP A 208 2.46 0.50 -21.34
N THR A 209 1.46 1.35 -21.14
CA THR A 209 0.31 1.08 -20.26
C THR A 209 -0.69 0.24 -21.04
N HIS A 210 -0.77 -1.05 -20.74
CA HIS A 210 -1.70 -2.01 -21.35
C HIS A 210 -2.77 -2.51 -20.35
N HIS A 211 -3.06 -1.77 -19.27
CA HIS A 211 -3.95 -2.23 -18.19
C HIS A 211 -3.52 -3.60 -17.66
N ARG A 212 -2.24 -3.66 -17.31
CA ARG A 212 -1.61 -4.81 -16.68
C ARG A 212 -1.01 -4.31 -15.39
N ALA A 213 -1.37 -4.94 -14.29
CA ALA A 213 -1.11 -4.41 -12.97
C ALA A 213 0.38 -4.11 -12.76
N TYR A 214 1.28 -5.00 -13.22
CA TYR A 214 2.71 -4.78 -13.07
C TYR A 214 3.23 -3.56 -13.86
N SER A 215 2.70 -3.33 -15.07
CA SER A 215 3.08 -2.19 -15.90
C SER A 215 2.64 -0.87 -15.26
N ASP A 216 1.43 -0.85 -14.70
CA ASP A 216 0.87 0.33 -14.06
C ASP A 216 1.53 0.62 -12.70
N ALA A 217 1.90 -0.42 -11.94
CA ALA A 217 2.76 -0.29 -10.76
C ALA A 217 4.15 0.27 -11.12
N LEU A 218 4.77 -0.20 -12.21
CA LEU A 218 6.07 0.30 -12.68
C LEU A 218 5.99 1.76 -13.14
N THR A 219 4.93 2.13 -13.86
CA THR A 219 4.65 3.51 -14.28
C THR A 219 4.47 4.40 -13.05
N THR A 220 3.71 3.94 -12.06
CA THR A 220 3.49 4.65 -10.80
C THR A 220 4.79 4.80 -10.00
N ALA A 221 5.69 3.81 -10.04
CA ALA A 221 7.00 3.93 -9.39
C ALA A 221 7.91 4.97 -10.07
N LYS A 222 7.91 5.04 -11.41
CA LYS A 222 8.61 6.10 -12.15
C LYS A 222 8.04 7.48 -11.82
N LEU A 223 6.71 7.60 -11.77
CA LEU A 223 6.03 8.83 -11.33
C LEU A 223 6.43 9.21 -9.89
N LEU A 224 6.38 8.25 -8.96
CA LEU A 224 6.75 8.47 -7.56
C LEU A 224 8.20 8.96 -7.42
N LYS A 225 9.15 8.40 -8.19
CA LYS A 225 10.54 8.87 -8.19
C LYS A 225 10.68 10.34 -8.59
N ILE A 226 9.85 10.84 -9.50
CA ILE A 226 9.84 12.27 -9.88
C ILE A 226 9.22 13.10 -8.75
N ILE A 227 8.08 12.66 -8.22
CA ILE A 227 7.40 13.31 -7.11
C ILE A 227 8.33 13.48 -5.90
N LEU A 228 9.03 12.41 -5.50
CA LEU A 228 9.92 12.41 -4.32
C LEU A 228 11.06 13.43 -4.46
N LYS A 229 11.54 13.73 -5.67
CA LYS A 229 12.55 14.78 -5.92
C LYS A 229 12.02 16.20 -5.75
N LYS A 230 10.70 16.36 -5.68
CA LYS A 230 10.01 17.65 -5.57
C LYS A 230 9.32 17.85 -4.22
N ILE A 231 9.54 16.93 -3.29
CA ILE A 231 9.07 17.07 -1.91
C ILE A 231 9.83 18.24 -1.27
N PRO A 232 9.13 19.17 -0.60
CA PRO A 232 9.76 20.24 0.18
C PRO A 232 10.86 19.74 1.11
N GLU A 233 11.94 20.50 1.27
CA GLU A 233 13.11 20.09 2.07
C GLU A 233 12.80 19.94 3.57
N ASP A 234 11.76 20.61 4.08
CA ASP A 234 11.29 20.55 5.46
C ASP A 234 10.52 19.25 5.79
N ILE A 235 10.22 18.43 4.79
CA ILE A 235 9.67 17.08 4.98
C ILE A 235 10.84 16.11 4.98
N GLU A 236 11.14 15.53 6.14
CA GLU A 236 12.29 14.63 6.29
C GLU A 236 11.85 13.19 6.55
N THR A 237 10.82 13.00 7.37
CA THR A 237 10.41 11.69 7.85
C THR A 237 9.31 11.06 7.00
N ALA A 238 9.23 9.72 7.06
CA ALA A 238 8.16 8.97 6.41
C ALA A 238 6.76 9.36 6.92
N ASP A 239 6.60 9.67 8.22
CA ASP A 239 5.33 10.15 8.77
C ASP A 239 4.94 11.53 8.21
N GLU A 240 5.89 12.46 8.09
CA GLU A 240 5.66 13.77 7.49
C GLU A 240 5.26 13.67 6.03
N LEU A 241 5.94 12.83 5.24
CA LEU A 241 5.58 12.58 3.84
C LEU A 241 4.15 12.03 3.72
N VAL A 242 3.77 11.09 4.58
CA VAL A 242 2.41 10.54 4.59
C VAL A 242 1.40 11.63 4.93
N ARG A 243 1.67 12.48 5.92
CA ARG A 243 0.80 13.62 6.26
C ARG A 243 0.68 14.62 5.13
N PHE A 244 1.80 14.97 4.48
CA PHE A 244 1.81 15.85 3.32
C PHE A 244 0.97 15.30 2.16
N SER A 245 0.90 13.98 2.00
CA SER A 245 0.04 13.35 0.99
C SER A 245 -1.47 13.44 1.30
N LEU A 246 -1.86 13.71 2.54
CA LEU A 246 -3.25 13.72 3.00
C LEU A 246 -3.88 15.11 3.03
N THR A 247 -3.06 16.15 3.22
CA THR A 247 -3.48 17.56 3.18
C THR A 247 -3.74 18.04 1.76
#